data_AF-A0A956LFL6-F1
#
_entry.id   AF-A0A956LFL6-F1
#
_cell.length_a   1.000
_cell.length_b   1.000
_cell.length_c   1.000
_cell.angle_alpha   90.00
_cell.angle_beta   90.00
_cell.angle_gamma   90.00
#
_symmetry.space_group_name_H-M   'P 1'
#
loop_
_entity.id
_entity.type
_entity.pdbx_description
1 polymer ?
#
loop_
_entity_poly.entity_id
_entity_poly.type
_entity_poly.pdbx_seq_one_letter_code
_entity_poly.pdbx_strand_id
1 'polypeptide(L)'
;PLRFADDDAARVGELLRELGVDVELATTLDRDSQAIFTEITGTTRAPTRAGVLAAHAALVERMKRARASGGGGIEYMIYYSGHGDVGPDGKGYLTLAGGDKLSRHDLFVELLGGSPADHNHIIVDACKSEEFVLSRGGEWKPDRTEVDYSRDVQDYLDRRHLGHFPNTGVVLASSADQQTHEWERYRGGIFTHELLSGLRGGADVNGDGDIEYSELGAFVSAANSGVADPRARLRVSVRPPRDNERLPLLSHDDALRNERVLLFTQGDAHRYALEDRRGVRLADVRRSGEQPGYLRLPPGELFVYRDPPAGDAGAGRQLEGRIAAGQGRVILAQDLHFQETSRAARGALDQAFRDGLFAVPYGVGYYSGYTGRTGLLPVQQPGWDVKVWREEGGELVEVTDARSNLQAAPEGPAPADQCYGDGCDEALEDWDDDEEWEDWVWRPERFWGALSVGVIFAPARPQETIRLTNDEQKITAADTQPWGGPVRGFDIAWQTFSIHRKKYPVFVGYFHSGYTRGAASFSPRELGGSPEVGEATSMTYGAIPLYLGGNLYLF
;
A
#
# COMPACT_ATOMS: atom_id res chain seq x y z
N PRO A 1 19.54 -18.99 -11.12
CA PRO A 1 18.12 -18.79 -11.48
C PRO A 1 17.24 -19.18 -10.30
N LEU A 2 16.35 -18.29 -9.89
CA LEU A 2 15.25 -18.60 -8.99
C LEU A 2 14.36 -19.67 -9.63
N ARG A 3 13.77 -20.54 -8.81
CA ARG A 3 12.96 -21.67 -9.29
C ARG A 3 11.56 -21.26 -9.70
N PHE A 4 10.99 -20.23 -9.08
CA PHE A 4 9.59 -19.82 -9.26
C PHE A 4 9.42 -18.36 -9.70
N ALA A 5 10.49 -17.68 -10.13
CA ALA A 5 10.39 -16.30 -10.62
C ALA A 5 9.50 -16.17 -11.87
N ASP A 6 9.40 -17.24 -12.68
CA ASP A 6 8.48 -17.32 -13.80
C ASP A 6 7.03 -17.57 -13.36
N ASP A 7 6.77 -18.42 -12.35
CA ASP A 7 5.44 -18.55 -11.72
C ASP A 7 4.99 -17.21 -11.11
N ASP A 8 5.88 -16.49 -10.44
CA ASP A 8 5.61 -15.17 -9.84
C ASP A 8 5.16 -14.15 -10.91
N ALA A 9 5.93 -14.04 -12.00
CA ALA A 9 5.60 -13.17 -13.13
C ALA A 9 4.26 -13.55 -13.79
N ALA A 10 3.99 -14.86 -13.91
CA ALA A 10 2.73 -15.37 -14.45
C ALA A 10 1.54 -14.98 -13.57
N ARG A 11 1.65 -15.16 -12.24
CA ARG A 11 0.58 -14.88 -11.28
C ARG A 11 0.25 -13.39 -11.17
N VAL A 12 1.27 -12.52 -11.14
CA VAL A 12 1.06 -11.07 -11.20
C VAL A 12 0.41 -10.68 -12.52
N GLY A 13 0.85 -11.26 -13.63
CA GLY A 13 0.25 -11.03 -14.94
C GLY A 13 -1.19 -11.52 -15.07
N GLU A 14 -1.57 -12.61 -14.40
CA GLU A 14 -2.97 -13.07 -14.33
C GLU A 14 -3.83 -12.08 -13.54
N LEU A 15 -3.41 -11.68 -12.33
CA LEU A 15 -4.14 -10.71 -11.51
C LEU A 15 -4.37 -9.39 -12.26
N LEU A 16 -3.34 -8.84 -12.91
CA LEU A 16 -3.47 -7.60 -13.66
C LEU A 16 -4.42 -7.74 -14.86
N ARG A 17 -4.40 -8.88 -15.57
CA ARG A 17 -5.34 -9.14 -16.67
C ARG A 17 -6.78 -9.37 -16.17
N GLU A 18 -6.96 -10.00 -15.01
CA GLU A 18 -8.26 -10.11 -14.33
C GLU A 18 -8.88 -8.71 -14.10
N LEU A 19 -8.03 -7.69 -13.89
CA LEU A 19 -8.41 -6.31 -13.67
C LEU A 19 -8.53 -5.49 -14.97
N GLY A 20 -8.37 -6.12 -16.14
CA GLY A 20 -8.44 -5.45 -17.44
C GLY A 20 -7.20 -4.64 -17.80
N VAL A 21 -6.08 -4.81 -17.08
CA VAL A 21 -4.82 -4.10 -17.35
C VAL A 21 -4.12 -4.70 -18.57
N ASP A 22 -3.57 -3.83 -19.41
CA ASP A 22 -2.69 -4.22 -20.51
C ASP A 22 -1.34 -4.76 -19.96
N VAL A 23 -1.06 -6.04 -20.18
CA VAL A 23 0.15 -6.71 -19.64
C VAL A 23 1.08 -7.21 -20.75
N GLU A 24 2.36 -6.88 -20.65
CA GLU A 24 3.46 -7.52 -21.37
C GLU A 24 4.31 -8.33 -20.38
N LEU A 25 4.65 -9.58 -20.73
CA LEU A 25 5.46 -10.46 -19.88
C LEU A 25 6.83 -10.72 -20.51
N ALA A 26 7.90 -10.36 -19.80
CA ALA A 26 9.27 -10.75 -20.15
C ALA A 26 9.72 -11.86 -19.20
N THR A 27 9.42 -13.12 -19.55
CA THR A 27 9.75 -14.30 -18.75
C THR A 27 9.87 -15.55 -19.62
N THR A 28 10.69 -16.50 -19.18
CA THR A 28 10.78 -17.83 -19.78
C THR A 28 10.08 -18.82 -18.85
N LEU A 29 8.85 -19.18 -19.19
CA LEU A 29 8.08 -20.17 -18.44
C LEU A 29 8.76 -21.54 -18.54
N ASP A 30 9.01 -22.17 -17.40
CA ASP A 30 9.49 -23.55 -17.38
C ASP A 30 8.38 -24.55 -17.77
N ARG A 31 8.71 -25.85 -17.78
CA ARG A 31 7.75 -26.89 -18.19
C ARG A 31 6.52 -26.95 -17.27
N ASP A 32 6.71 -26.77 -15.98
CA ASP A 32 5.63 -26.88 -15.01
C ASP A 32 4.74 -25.62 -15.06
N SER A 33 5.36 -24.44 -15.19
CA SER A 33 4.69 -23.16 -15.41
C SER A 33 3.87 -23.16 -16.70
N GLN A 34 4.38 -23.69 -17.80
CA GLN A 34 3.62 -23.82 -19.05
C GLN A 34 2.39 -24.74 -18.90
N ALA A 35 2.47 -25.76 -18.04
CA ALA A 35 1.34 -26.66 -17.79
C ALA A 35 0.23 -26.00 -16.93
N ILE A 36 0.59 -25.04 -16.08
CA ILE A 36 -0.36 -24.31 -15.22
C ILE A 36 -0.92 -23.06 -15.92
N PHE A 37 -0.05 -22.26 -16.52
CA PHE A 37 -0.32 -20.94 -17.10
C PHE A 37 -0.47 -21.02 -18.63
N THR A 38 -1.36 -21.91 -19.08
CA THR A 38 -1.53 -22.23 -20.50
C THR A 38 -1.94 -21.02 -21.36
N GLU A 39 -2.74 -20.09 -20.82
CA GLU A 39 -3.27 -18.94 -21.56
C GLU A 39 -2.19 -17.91 -21.95
N ILE A 40 -1.13 -17.81 -21.16
CA ILE A 40 -0.02 -16.87 -21.42
C ILE A 40 1.13 -17.54 -22.17
N THR A 41 1.08 -18.86 -22.35
CA THR A 41 2.12 -19.62 -23.05
C THR A 41 2.21 -19.15 -24.51
N GLY A 42 3.39 -18.70 -24.92
CA GLY A 42 3.63 -18.15 -26.27
C GLY A 42 3.32 -16.65 -26.43
N THR A 43 2.85 -15.98 -25.38
CA THR A 43 2.68 -14.52 -25.35
C THR A 43 3.82 -13.80 -24.63
N THR A 44 4.80 -14.55 -24.11
CA THR A 44 5.94 -14.00 -23.38
C THR A 44 7.09 -13.61 -24.29
N ARG A 45 7.86 -12.63 -23.85
CA ARG A 45 9.15 -12.24 -24.44
C ARG A 45 10.27 -12.85 -23.63
N ALA A 46 11.42 -13.04 -24.27
CA ALA A 46 12.61 -13.47 -23.55
C ALA A 46 12.97 -12.43 -22.45
N PRO A 47 13.29 -12.86 -21.22
CA PRO A 47 13.68 -11.97 -20.12
C PRO A 47 15.12 -11.46 -20.31
N THR A 48 15.44 -10.88 -21.47
CA THR A 48 16.71 -10.24 -21.81
C THR A 48 16.53 -8.71 -21.79
N ARG A 49 17.62 -7.94 -21.81
CA ARG A 49 17.50 -6.47 -21.86
C ARG A 49 16.69 -6.02 -23.08
N ALA A 50 16.94 -6.64 -24.23
CA ALA A 50 16.19 -6.37 -25.46
C ALA A 50 14.70 -6.74 -25.33
N GLY A 51 14.38 -7.86 -24.67
CA GLY A 51 12.98 -8.27 -24.45
C GLY A 51 12.22 -7.33 -23.52
N VAL A 52 12.86 -6.86 -22.44
CA VAL A 52 12.30 -5.87 -21.51
C VAL A 52 12.05 -4.54 -22.22
N LEU A 53 13.01 -4.03 -22.99
CA LEU A 53 12.83 -2.78 -23.73
C LEU A 53 11.77 -2.91 -24.83
N ALA A 54 11.63 -4.08 -25.46
CA ALA A 54 10.57 -4.34 -26.42
C ALA A 54 9.18 -4.39 -25.77
N ALA A 55 9.07 -4.98 -24.57
CA ALA A 55 7.83 -4.94 -23.77
C ALA A 55 7.47 -3.50 -23.40
N HIS A 56 8.44 -2.74 -22.90
CA HIS A 56 8.26 -1.32 -22.55
C HIS A 56 7.80 -0.51 -23.76
N ALA A 57 8.47 -0.63 -24.91
CA ALA A 57 8.08 0.06 -26.13
C ALA A 57 6.65 -0.29 -26.58
N ALA A 58 6.25 -1.56 -26.46
CA ALA A 58 4.88 -1.97 -26.78
C ALA A 58 3.84 -1.31 -25.86
N LEU A 59 4.12 -1.19 -24.56
CA LEU A 59 3.25 -0.50 -23.60
C LEU A 59 3.23 1.01 -23.85
N VAL A 60 4.36 1.64 -24.14
CA VAL A 60 4.44 3.07 -24.49
C VAL A 60 3.55 3.39 -25.69
N GLU A 61 3.54 2.54 -26.72
CA GLU A 61 2.65 2.75 -27.86
C GLU A 61 1.16 2.57 -27.51
N ARG A 62 0.82 1.68 -26.56
CA ARG A 62 -0.56 1.56 -26.03
C ARG A 62 -0.96 2.81 -25.25
N MET A 63 -0.09 3.29 -24.35
CA MET A 63 -0.31 4.51 -23.57
C MET A 63 -0.53 5.74 -24.47
N LYS A 64 0.29 5.91 -25.51
CA LYS A 64 0.11 6.99 -26.49
C LYS A 64 -1.24 6.92 -27.20
N ARG A 65 -1.67 5.72 -27.61
CA ARG A 65 -2.99 5.51 -28.22
C ARG A 65 -4.13 5.83 -27.26
N ALA A 66 -4.05 5.34 -26.01
CA ALA A 66 -5.06 5.60 -24.98
C ALA A 66 -5.19 7.11 -24.70
N ARG A 67 -4.07 7.84 -24.64
CA ARG A 67 -4.05 9.29 -24.48
C ARG A 67 -4.67 10.01 -25.67
N ALA A 68 -4.36 9.58 -26.89
CA ALA A 68 -4.91 10.16 -28.11
C ALA A 68 -6.44 9.97 -28.23
N SER A 69 -6.99 8.90 -27.66
CA SER A 69 -8.44 8.66 -27.59
C SER A 69 -9.16 9.41 -26.46
N GLY A 70 -8.47 10.31 -25.74
CA GLY A 70 -9.06 11.05 -24.62
C GLY A 70 -9.29 10.20 -23.37
N GLY A 71 -8.52 9.12 -23.21
CA GLY A 71 -8.55 8.29 -22.00
C GLY A 71 -8.17 9.09 -20.74
N GLY A 72 -8.58 8.57 -19.58
CA GLY A 72 -8.25 9.12 -18.26
C GLY A 72 -6.76 9.03 -17.91
N GLY A 73 -6.44 9.18 -16.61
CA GLY A 73 -5.07 9.03 -16.12
C GLY A 73 -4.45 7.68 -16.51
N ILE A 74 -3.19 7.70 -16.92
CA ILE A 74 -2.44 6.51 -17.32
C ILE A 74 -1.45 6.15 -16.23
N GLU A 75 -1.51 4.91 -15.77
CA GLU A 75 -0.57 4.35 -14.80
C GLU A 75 0.29 3.27 -15.45
N TYR A 76 1.57 3.23 -15.09
CA TYR A 76 2.53 2.24 -15.58
C TYR A 76 3.18 1.48 -14.44
N MET A 77 2.93 0.17 -14.38
CA MET A 77 3.53 -0.72 -13.37
C MET A 77 4.66 -1.57 -13.94
N ILE A 78 5.79 -1.59 -13.23
CA ILE A 78 6.93 -2.48 -13.49
C ILE A 78 7.05 -3.41 -12.28
N TYR A 79 6.83 -4.71 -12.52
CA TYR A 79 7.10 -5.75 -11.54
C TYR A 79 8.31 -6.58 -11.96
N TYR A 80 9.22 -6.85 -11.03
CA TYR A 80 10.37 -7.72 -11.22
C TYR A 80 10.48 -8.72 -10.07
N SER A 81 10.65 -10.00 -10.39
CA SER A 81 11.09 -11.06 -9.47
C SER A 81 12.34 -11.73 -10.06
N GLY A 82 13.38 -11.85 -9.24
CA GLY A 82 14.68 -12.35 -9.71
C GLY A 82 15.81 -12.04 -8.75
N HIS A 83 17.05 -12.24 -9.21
CA HIS A 83 18.22 -11.86 -8.43
C HIS A 83 18.59 -10.40 -8.67
N GLY A 84 19.08 -9.75 -7.62
CA GLY A 84 19.78 -8.48 -7.68
C GLY A 84 21.20 -8.65 -7.16
N ASP A 85 22.14 -7.90 -7.72
CA ASP A 85 23.54 -7.94 -7.32
C ASP A 85 24.19 -6.56 -7.51
N VAL A 86 25.41 -6.38 -7.01
CA VAL A 86 26.14 -5.11 -7.04
C VAL A 86 27.37 -5.25 -7.93
N GLY A 87 27.50 -4.35 -8.90
CA GLY A 87 28.64 -4.30 -9.79
C GLY A 87 29.94 -3.91 -9.08
N PRO A 88 31.11 -4.11 -9.71
CA PRO A 88 32.40 -3.65 -9.17
C PRO A 88 32.46 -2.14 -8.91
N ASP A 89 31.59 -1.36 -9.55
CA ASP A 89 31.43 0.09 -9.38
C ASP A 89 30.54 0.47 -8.16
N GLY A 90 30.09 -0.52 -7.38
CA GLY A 90 29.23 -0.33 -6.22
C GLY A 90 27.77 -0.07 -6.56
N LYS A 91 27.36 -0.20 -7.83
CA LYS A 91 25.97 0.04 -8.25
C LYS A 91 25.19 -1.26 -8.34
N GLY A 92 23.99 -1.27 -7.78
CA GLY A 92 23.07 -2.39 -7.92
C GLY A 92 22.59 -2.57 -9.37
N TYR A 93 22.32 -3.81 -9.76
CA TYR A 93 21.69 -4.21 -11.02
C TYR A 93 20.79 -5.43 -10.79
N LEU A 94 19.80 -5.62 -11.65
CA LEU A 94 18.96 -6.81 -11.68
C LEU A 94 19.43 -7.76 -12.78
N THR A 95 19.48 -9.06 -12.48
CA THR A 95 19.96 -10.08 -13.44
C THR A 95 18.87 -10.46 -14.43
N LEU A 96 19.22 -10.49 -15.72
CA LEU A 96 18.35 -10.96 -16.79
C LEU A 96 18.91 -12.25 -17.40
N ALA A 97 18.13 -12.92 -18.25
CA ALA A 97 18.58 -14.12 -18.94
C ALA A 97 19.72 -13.82 -19.92
N GLY A 98 20.53 -14.84 -20.21
CA GLY A 98 21.67 -14.71 -21.12
C GLY A 98 22.85 -13.91 -20.58
N GLY A 99 22.86 -13.58 -19.29
CA GLY A 99 23.91 -12.75 -18.67
C GLY A 99 23.67 -11.24 -18.81
N ASP A 100 22.54 -10.85 -19.41
CA ASP A 100 22.09 -9.46 -19.45
C ASP A 100 21.82 -8.91 -18.05
N LYS A 101 21.80 -7.59 -17.95
CA LYS A 101 21.53 -6.86 -16.72
C LYS A 101 20.54 -5.74 -17.01
N LEU A 102 19.60 -5.53 -16.09
CA LEU A 102 18.87 -4.27 -16.02
C LEU A 102 19.62 -3.37 -15.05
N SER A 103 20.24 -2.32 -15.58
CA SER A 103 20.99 -1.35 -14.78
C SER A 103 20.07 -0.24 -14.29
N ARG A 104 20.59 0.58 -13.36
CA ARG A 104 19.95 1.82 -12.94
C ARG A 104 19.70 2.77 -14.11
N HIS A 105 20.63 2.83 -15.05
CA HIS A 105 20.48 3.68 -16.23
C HIS A 105 19.28 3.21 -17.06
N ASP A 106 19.14 1.91 -17.26
CA ASP A 106 17.98 1.34 -17.96
C ASP A 106 16.67 1.68 -17.22
N LEU A 107 16.63 1.51 -15.90
CA LEU A 107 15.42 1.82 -15.13
C LEU A 107 15.05 3.31 -15.19
N PHE A 108 15.97 4.21 -14.84
CA PHE A 108 15.64 5.62 -14.68
C PHE A 108 15.61 6.38 -16.00
N VAL A 109 16.47 6.06 -16.96
CA VAL A 109 16.56 6.82 -18.22
C VAL A 109 15.68 6.18 -19.30
N GLU A 110 15.79 4.87 -19.51
CA GLU A 110 15.07 4.21 -20.60
C GLU A 110 13.61 3.97 -20.22
N LEU A 111 13.34 3.32 -19.07
CA LEU A 111 11.98 2.92 -18.69
C LEU A 111 11.18 4.09 -18.11
N LEU A 112 11.67 4.71 -17.04
CA LEU A 112 10.94 5.82 -16.39
C LEU A 112 11.02 7.11 -17.21
N GLY A 113 12.21 7.47 -17.71
CA GLY A 113 12.40 8.66 -18.55
C GLY A 113 11.66 8.58 -19.89
N GLY A 114 11.42 7.38 -20.42
CA GLY A 114 10.64 7.12 -21.63
C GLY A 114 9.13 6.95 -21.41
N SER A 115 8.66 6.90 -20.16
CA SER A 115 7.24 6.64 -19.85
C SER A 115 6.38 7.89 -20.04
N PRO A 116 5.30 7.82 -20.85
CA PRO A 116 4.30 8.89 -20.95
C PRO A 116 3.21 8.82 -19.87
N ALA A 117 3.32 7.89 -18.92
CA ALA A 117 2.34 7.69 -17.86
C ALA A 117 2.28 8.89 -16.90
N ASP A 118 1.10 9.15 -16.35
CA ASP A 118 0.91 10.19 -15.34
C ASP A 118 1.53 9.75 -14.00
N HIS A 119 1.44 8.45 -13.65
CA HIS A 119 2.15 7.85 -12.52
C HIS A 119 2.82 6.52 -12.89
N ASN A 120 3.91 6.19 -12.19
CA ASN A 120 4.63 4.93 -12.35
C ASN A 120 4.74 4.18 -11.01
N HIS A 121 4.64 2.85 -11.06
CA HIS A 121 4.76 1.98 -9.90
C HIS A 121 5.87 0.96 -10.13
N ILE A 122 6.87 0.92 -9.26
CA ILE A 122 7.96 -0.05 -9.34
C ILE A 122 7.85 -1.04 -8.18
N ILE A 123 7.78 -2.32 -8.50
CA ILE A 123 7.76 -3.41 -7.51
C ILE A 123 8.93 -4.35 -7.82
N VAL A 124 9.85 -4.51 -6.87
CA VAL A 124 11.05 -5.34 -7.05
C VAL A 124 11.17 -6.35 -5.90
N ASP A 125 11.03 -7.62 -6.24
CA ASP A 125 11.40 -8.77 -5.41
C ASP A 125 12.80 -9.26 -5.80
N ALA A 126 13.82 -8.70 -5.16
CA ALA A 126 15.22 -9.03 -5.43
C ALA A 126 16.10 -8.93 -4.17
N CYS A 127 17.07 -9.84 -4.02
CA CYS A 127 18.21 -9.60 -3.13
C CYS A 127 18.82 -8.25 -3.46
N LYS A 128 19.06 -7.40 -2.47
CA LYS A 128 19.65 -6.06 -2.67
C LYS A 128 18.86 -5.16 -3.64
N SER A 129 17.54 -5.35 -3.74
CA SER A 129 16.62 -4.49 -4.52
C SER A 129 16.73 -3.02 -4.13
N GLU A 130 17.01 -2.78 -2.85
CA GLU A 130 17.35 -1.47 -2.32
C GLU A 130 18.65 -0.92 -2.91
N GLU A 131 19.76 -1.64 -2.96
CA GLU A 131 20.98 -1.12 -3.59
C GLU A 131 20.78 -0.83 -5.09
N PHE A 132 19.90 -1.59 -5.75
CA PHE A 132 19.48 -1.34 -7.13
C PHE A 132 18.73 -0.01 -7.27
N VAL A 133 17.75 0.31 -6.42
CA VAL A 133 16.96 1.56 -6.52
C VAL A 133 17.57 2.74 -5.76
N LEU A 134 18.33 2.48 -4.70
CA LEU A 134 18.90 3.45 -3.76
C LEU A 134 20.37 3.83 -4.05
N SER A 135 21.26 2.94 -4.50
CA SER A 135 22.71 3.24 -4.62
C SER A 135 23.32 3.80 -3.32
N ARG A 136 23.55 2.96 -2.31
CA ARG A 136 24.24 3.38 -1.07
C ARG A 136 25.75 3.44 -1.28
N GLY A 137 26.36 4.62 -1.17
CA GLY A 137 27.82 4.77 -1.10
C GLY A 137 28.33 4.60 0.34
N GLY A 138 28.60 3.36 0.78
CA GLY A 138 29.25 3.08 2.07
C GLY A 138 29.07 1.64 2.56
N GLU A 139 30.07 1.09 3.28
CA GLU A 139 30.07 -0.26 3.86
C GLU A 139 28.90 -0.48 4.85
N TRP A 140 28.18 -1.58 4.66
CA TRP A 140 27.00 -1.98 5.41
C TRP A 140 27.34 -2.68 6.75
N LYS A 141 26.57 -2.42 7.81
CA LYS A 141 26.63 -3.14 9.10
C LYS A 141 25.29 -3.87 9.37
N PRO A 142 25.30 -5.18 9.68
CA PRO A 142 24.07 -5.99 9.81
C PRO A 142 23.20 -5.71 11.05
N ASP A 143 23.71 -4.97 12.04
CA ASP A 143 23.13 -4.89 13.40
C ASP A 143 22.12 -3.75 13.59
N ARG A 144 21.18 -3.57 12.64
CA ARG A 144 20.15 -2.52 12.75
C ARG A 144 18.74 -3.09 12.81
N THR A 145 17.92 -2.47 13.67
CA THR A 145 16.50 -2.78 13.82
C THR A 145 15.71 -2.41 12.56
N GLU A 146 14.57 -3.06 12.33
CA GLU A 146 13.70 -2.86 11.16
C GLU A 146 13.14 -1.42 11.04
N VAL A 147 13.09 -0.70 12.17
CA VAL A 147 12.58 0.68 12.28
C VAL A 147 13.61 1.69 11.82
N ASP A 148 14.87 1.54 12.24
CA ASP A 148 15.97 2.39 11.78
C ASP A 148 16.20 2.19 10.28
N TYR A 149 16.01 0.95 9.83
CA TYR A 149 16.14 0.55 8.43
C TYR A 149 15.15 1.26 7.49
N SER A 150 13.86 1.28 7.83
CA SER A 150 12.82 1.87 6.96
C SER A 150 12.95 3.39 6.84
N ARG A 151 13.35 4.08 7.92
CA ARG A 151 13.55 5.54 7.94
C ARG A 151 14.80 5.97 7.17
N ASP A 152 15.91 5.26 7.36
CA ASP A 152 17.17 5.54 6.63
C ASP A 152 16.99 5.39 5.11
N VAL A 153 16.16 4.42 4.69
CA VAL A 153 15.79 4.21 3.29
C VAL A 153 14.97 5.39 2.76
N GLN A 154 13.96 5.84 3.50
CA GLN A 154 13.11 6.99 3.11
C GLN A 154 13.91 8.30 2.99
N ASP A 155 14.75 8.62 3.97
CA ASP A 155 15.59 9.84 3.94
C ASP A 155 16.61 9.82 2.79
N TYR A 156 17.08 8.64 2.40
CA TYR A 156 18.02 8.46 1.30
C TYR A 156 17.31 8.59 -0.08
N LEU A 157 16.14 7.96 -0.20
CA LEU A 157 15.23 8.01 -1.35
C LEU A 157 14.88 9.45 -1.76
N ASP A 158 14.92 10.36 -0.80
CA ASP A 158 14.55 11.76 -0.92
C ASP A 158 15.61 12.67 -1.54
N ARG A 159 16.90 12.32 -1.41
CA ARG A 159 18.02 13.27 -1.64
C ARG A 159 18.79 13.09 -2.94
N ARG A 160 18.67 11.98 -3.69
CA ARG A 160 19.66 11.65 -4.75
C ARG A 160 19.13 11.22 -6.12
N HIS A 161 17.98 10.53 -6.26
CA HIS A 161 17.59 9.96 -7.57
C HIS A 161 16.09 9.99 -7.91
N LEU A 162 15.22 9.46 -7.06
CA LEU A 162 13.76 9.54 -7.26
C LEU A 162 13.20 10.96 -7.09
N GLY A 163 14.00 11.91 -6.59
CA GLY A 163 13.62 13.33 -6.59
C GLY A 163 13.31 13.90 -7.98
N HIS A 164 13.81 13.28 -9.05
CA HIS A 164 13.49 13.66 -10.44
C HIS A 164 12.23 12.98 -11.00
N PHE A 165 11.66 12.02 -10.28
CA PHE A 165 10.47 11.26 -10.66
C PHE A 165 9.42 11.31 -9.52
N PRO A 166 8.86 12.50 -9.22
CA PRO A 166 7.91 12.66 -8.12
C PRO A 166 6.65 11.80 -8.28
N ASN A 167 6.28 11.49 -9.52
CA ASN A 167 5.14 10.65 -9.89
C ASN A 167 5.41 9.14 -9.81
N THR A 168 6.53 8.71 -9.23
CA THR A 168 6.91 7.29 -9.16
C THR A 168 6.87 6.78 -7.73
N GLY A 169 6.00 5.80 -7.49
CA GLY A 169 5.95 5.02 -6.25
C GLY A 169 6.75 3.73 -6.37
N VAL A 170 7.25 3.22 -5.25
CA VAL A 170 8.16 2.06 -5.20
C VAL A 170 7.81 1.13 -4.05
N VAL A 171 7.80 -0.17 -4.32
CA VAL A 171 7.76 -1.25 -3.33
C VAL A 171 8.99 -2.14 -3.55
N LEU A 172 9.86 -2.24 -2.54
CA LEU A 172 11.08 -3.03 -2.59
C LEU A 172 11.00 -4.12 -1.54
N ALA A 173 11.06 -5.36 -1.98
CA ALA A 173 11.29 -6.50 -1.11
C ALA A 173 12.78 -6.88 -1.17
N SER A 174 13.42 -6.91 -0.01
CA SER A 174 14.82 -7.34 0.12
C SER A 174 14.94 -8.43 1.19
N SER A 175 15.86 -9.36 0.96
CA SER A 175 16.22 -10.40 1.92
C SER A 175 17.73 -10.58 1.98
N ALA A 176 18.21 -11.13 3.10
CA ALA A 176 19.62 -11.46 3.29
C ALA A 176 20.04 -12.73 2.51
N ASP A 177 19.08 -13.61 2.20
CA ASP A 177 19.28 -14.82 1.38
C ASP A 177 17.95 -15.23 0.70
N GLN A 178 17.85 -15.01 -0.61
CA GLN A 178 16.63 -15.28 -1.38
C GLN A 178 16.28 -16.76 -1.52
N GLN A 179 17.24 -17.69 -1.42
CA GLN A 179 16.94 -19.13 -1.54
C GLN A 179 16.04 -19.63 -0.41
N THR A 180 16.00 -18.90 0.71
CA THR A 180 15.22 -19.25 1.90
C THR A 180 13.74 -18.84 1.79
N HIS A 181 13.35 -18.06 0.77
CA HIS A 181 12.03 -17.43 0.66
C HIS A 181 11.19 -17.86 -0.56
N GLU A 182 11.71 -18.76 -1.40
CA GLU A 182 10.86 -19.51 -2.31
C GLU A 182 10.20 -20.66 -1.54
N TRP A 183 8.87 -20.70 -1.53
CA TRP A 183 8.16 -21.76 -0.82
C TRP A 183 7.40 -22.65 -1.81
N GLU A 184 7.74 -23.95 -1.80
CA GLU A 184 7.10 -24.97 -2.64
C GLU A 184 5.57 -24.94 -2.54
N ARG A 185 5.02 -24.63 -1.35
CA ARG A 185 3.56 -24.55 -1.15
C ARG A 185 2.93 -23.41 -1.94
N TYR A 186 3.62 -22.29 -2.09
CA TYR A 186 3.14 -21.16 -2.87
C TYR A 186 3.57 -21.24 -4.33
N ARG A 187 4.56 -22.09 -4.67
CA ARG A 187 5.23 -22.11 -5.96
C ARG A 187 5.62 -20.70 -6.41
N GLY A 188 6.30 -19.96 -5.51
CA GLY A 188 6.58 -18.55 -5.70
C GLY A 188 7.35 -17.95 -4.52
N GLY A 189 7.74 -16.69 -4.66
CA GLY A 189 8.31 -15.90 -3.58
C GLY A 189 7.26 -15.58 -2.51
N ILE A 190 7.66 -15.61 -1.23
CA ILE A 190 6.78 -15.24 -0.11
C ILE A 190 6.25 -13.81 -0.29
N PHE A 191 7.11 -12.86 -0.67
CA PHE A 191 6.69 -11.48 -0.93
C PHE A 191 5.65 -11.41 -2.04
N THR A 192 5.90 -12.05 -3.20
CA THR A 192 4.94 -12.06 -4.31
C THR A 192 3.58 -12.59 -3.88
N HIS A 193 3.55 -13.64 -3.05
CA HIS A 193 2.30 -14.17 -2.54
C HIS A 193 1.57 -13.19 -1.58
N GLU A 194 2.31 -12.51 -0.71
CA GLU A 194 1.73 -11.48 0.18
C GLU A 194 1.26 -10.25 -0.61
N LEU A 195 2.01 -9.83 -1.62
CA LEU A 195 1.61 -8.78 -2.55
C LEU A 195 0.29 -9.14 -3.24
N LEU A 196 0.18 -10.33 -3.83
CA LEU A 196 -1.05 -10.79 -4.49
C LEU A 196 -2.22 -10.90 -3.50
N SER A 197 -1.96 -11.36 -2.27
CA SER A 197 -2.99 -11.44 -1.22
C SER A 197 -3.50 -10.05 -0.82
N GLY A 198 -2.58 -9.09 -0.69
CA GLY A 198 -2.89 -7.69 -0.41
C GLY A 198 -3.68 -7.05 -1.54
N LEU A 199 -3.15 -7.13 -2.78
CA LEU A 199 -3.74 -6.58 -4.00
C LEU A 199 -5.11 -7.18 -4.36
N ARG A 200 -5.44 -8.39 -3.89
CA ARG A 200 -6.80 -8.96 -4.07
C ARG A 200 -7.84 -8.36 -3.11
N GLY A 201 -7.46 -7.45 -2.23
CA GLY A 201 -8.33 -6.81 -1.23
C GLY A 201 -7.97 -7.15 0.21
N GLY A 202 -6.99 -8.02 0.45
CA GLY A 202 -6.55 -8.36 1.81
C GLY A 202 -5.93 -7.18 2.57
N ALA A 203 -5.34 -6.23 1.84
CA ALA A 203 -4.70 -5.03 2.39
C ALA A 203 -5.67 -3.87 2.64
N ASP A 204 -6.80 -3.84 1.91
CA ASP A 204 -7.82 -2.80 1.94
C ASP A 204 -8.47 -2.73 3.34
N VAL A 205 -7.91 -1.86 4.17
CA VAL A 205 -8.24 -1.74 5.59
C VAL A 205 -9.39 -0.77 5.76
N ASN A 206 -9.61 0.15 4.84
CA ASN A 206 -10.66 1.14 4.98
C ASN A 206 -11.92 0.79 4.16
N GLY A 207 -11.80 -0.17 3.23
CA GLY A 207 -12.89 -0.73 2.45
C GLY A 207 -13.34 0.18 1.32
N ASP A 208 -12.47 1.03 0.78
CA ASP A 208 -12.81 1.88 -0.36
C ASP A 208 -12.49 1.24 -1.71
N GLY A 209 -11.82 0.08 -1.74
CA GLY A 209 -11.42 -0.57 -2.98
C GLY A 209 -10.08 -0.08 -3.54
N ASP A 210 -9.47 0.93 -2.94
CA ASP A 210 -8.23 1.56 -3.37
C ASP A 210 -7.07 1.13 -2.47
N ILE A 211 -6.25 0.22 -2.97
CA ILE A 211 -5.18 -0.37 -2.18
C ILE A 211 -3.99 0.59 -2.17
N GLU A 212 -3.88 1.39 -1.12
CA GLU A 212 -2.79 2.34 -0.94
C GLU A 212 -1.46 1.66 -0.55
N TYR A 213 -0.33 2.35 -0.82
CA TYR A 213 1.00 1.89 -0.40
C TYR A 213 1.12 1.67 1.11
N SER A 214 0.44 2.51 1.89
CA SER A 214 0.43 2.44 3.36
C SER A 214 -0.23 1.14 3.85
N GLU A 215 -1.32 0.74 3.20
CA GLU A 215 -2.06 -0.49 3.48
C GLU A 215 -1.26 -1.72 3.10
N LEU A 216 -0.71 -1.75 1.88
CA LEU A 216 0.11 -2.88 1.44
C LEU A 216 1.30 -3.08 2.39
N GLY A 217 2.00 -2.01 2.76
CA GLY A 217 3.12 -2.07 3.69
C GLY A 217 2.71 -2.64 5.05
N ALA A 218 1.57 -2.21 5.58
CA ALA A 218 1.05 -2.68 6.85
C ALA A 218 0.58 -4.15 6.79
N PHE A 219 -0.09 -4.54 5.70
CA PHE A 219 -0.55 -5.90 5.46
C PHE A 219 0.62 -6.88 5.38
N VAL A 220 1.63 -6.58 4.57
CA VAL A 220 2.84 -7.41 4.43
C VAL A 220 3.60 -7.49 5.75
N SER A 221 3.70 -6.38 6.49
CA SER A 221 4.28 -6.37 7.84
C SER A 221 3.53 -7.33 8.79
N ALA A 222 2.20 -7.31 8.78
CA ALA A 222 1.38 -8.22 9.60
C ALA A 222 1.57 -9.69 9.18
N ALA A 223 1.56 -9.95 7.87
CA ALA A 223 1.76 -11.28 7.30
C ALA A 223 3.09 -11.92 7.74
N ASN A 224 4.17 -11.14 7.82
CA ASN A 224 5.49 -11.64 8.22
C ASN A 224 5.75 -11.64 9.73
N SER A 225 4.94 -10.95 10.54
CA SER A 225 5.25 -10.68 11.95
C SER A 225 5.39 -11.95 12.81
N GLY A 226 4.71 -13.04 12.45
CA GLY A 226 4.77 -14.31 13.17
C GLY A 226 5.99 -15.17 12.83
N VAL A 227 6.77 -14.81 11.81
CA VAL A 227 7.97 -15.58 11.44
C VAL A 227 9.04 -15.40 12.52
N ALA A 228 9.44 -16.48 13.18
CA ALA A 228 10.33 -16.43 14.34
C ALA A 228 11.80 -16.14 13.98
N ASP A 229 12.32 -16.74 12.89
CA ASP A 229 13.72 -16.55 12.48
C ASP A 229 13.89 -15.19 11.76
N PRO A 230 14.69 -14.25 12.30
CA PRO A 230 14.92 -12.96 11.66
C PRO A 230 15.56 -13.03 10.28
N ARG A 231 16.30 -14.11 9.96
CA ARG A 231 16.86 -14.36 8.62
C ARG A 231 15.79 -14.81 7.64
N ALA A 232 14.72 -15.37 8.16
CA ALA A 232 13.53 -15.75 7.41
C ALA A 232 12.46 -14.64 7.39
N ARG A 233 12.74 -13.45 7.94
CA ARG A 233 11.81 -12.32 7.83
C ARG A 233 12.08 -11.56 6.56
N LEU A 234 11.02 -11.34 5.80
CA LEU A 234 11.03 -10.44 4.66
C LEU A 234 11.19 -8.98 5.15
N ARG A 235 12.01 -8.19 4.45
CA ARG A 235 12.06 -6.74 4.63
C ARG A 235 11.42 -6.05 3.45
N VAL A 236 10.37 -5.29 3.71
CA VAL A 236 9.66 -4.54 2.67
C VAL A 236 9.71 -3.05 2.94
N SER A 237 10.14 -2.30 1.94
CA SER A 237 10.10 -0.85 1.93
C SER A 237 9.03 -0.41 0.94
N VAL A 238 8.10 0.43 1.39
CA VAL A 238 7.07 1.05 0.56
C VAL A 238 7.28 2.55 0.54
N ARG A 239 7.11 3.15 -0.64
CA ARG A 239 7.13 4.59 -0.86
C ARG A 239 6.08 4.95 -1.91
N PRO A 240 5.02 5.69 -1.55
CA PRO A 240 4.09 6.20 -2.55
C PRO A 240 4.76 7.29 -3.42
N PRO A 241 4.17 7.65 -4.57
CA PRO A 241 4.55 8.84 -5.31
C PRO A 241 4.57 10.08 -4.40
N ARG A 242 5.53 10.96 -4.62
CA ARG A 242 5.71 12.18 -3.80
C ARG A 242 4.73 13.29 -4.14
N ASP A 243 4.28 13.34 -5.39
CA ASP A 243 3.26 14.30 -5.81
C ASP A 243 1.85 13.88 -5.39
N ASN A 244 1.62 12.59 -5.15
CA ASN A 244 0.39 12.06 -4.58
C ASN A 244 0.64 10.86 -3.66
N GLU A 245 0.78 11.11 -2.36
CA GLU A 245 1.01 10.06 -1.37
C GLU A 245 -0.18 9.10 -1.17
N ARG A 246 -1.39 9.51 -1.60
CA ARG A 246 -2.63 8.72 -1.54
C ARG A 246 -2.93 7.96 -2.82
N LEU A 247 -2.06 8.03 -3.83
CA LEU A 247 -2.30 7.29 -5.06
C LEU A 247 -2.33 5.78 -4.73
N PRO A 248 -3.43 5.06 -5.04
CA PRO A 248 -3.46 3.62 -4.84
C PRO A 248 -2.40 2.95 -5.71
N LEU A 249 -1.87 1.82 -5.23
CA LEU A 249 -1.07 0.93 -6.07
C LEU A 249 -1.95 0.14 -7.04
N LEU A 250 -3.20 -0.09 -6.64
CA LEU A 250 -4.22 -0.79 -7.42
C LEU A 250 -5.61 -0.38 -6.93
N SER A 251 -6.50 -0.02 -7.85
CA SER A 251 -7.90 0.31 -7.57
C SER A 251 -8.85 -0.80 -8.03
N HIS A 252 -9.91 -1.03 -7.26
CA HIS A 252 -11.02 -1.92 -7.58
C HIS A 252 -12.33 -1.19 -7.89
N ASP A 253 -12.33 0.14 -7.90
CA ASP A 253 -13.50 0.99 -7.61
C ASP A 253 -14.62 0.90 -8.67
N ASP A 254 -14.29 0.62 -9.94
CA ASP A 254 -15.30 0.34 -10.99
C ASP A 254 -15.77 -1.12 -11.02
N ALA A 255 -15.09 -2.01 -10.32
CA ALA A 255 -15.18 -3.45 -10.51
C ALA A 255 -15.93 -4.17 -9.38
N LEU A 256 -15.83 -3.75 -8.10
CA LEU A 256 -16.47 -4.50 -7.00
C LEU A 256 -17.99 -4.73 -7.17
N ARG A 257 -18.70 -3.85 -7.89
CA ARG A 257 -20.14 -3.99 -8.17
C ARG A 257 -20.49 -5.15 -9.10
N ASN A 258 -19.58 -5.55 -9.99
CA ASN A 258 -19.81 -6.60 -11.00
C ASN A 258 -18.95 -7.84 -10.82
N GLU A 259 -18.05 -7.81 -9.85
CA GLU A 259 -17.04 -8.84 -9.64
C GLU A 259 -17.47 -9.89 -8.65
N ARG A 260 -16.80 -11.05 -8.73
CA ARG A 260 -16.99 -12.12 -7.77
C ARG A 260 -16.11 -11.85 -6.55
N VAL A 261 -16.68 -11.82 -5.36
CA VAL A 261 -15.99 -11.50 -4.11
C VAL A 261 -16.32 -12.50 -3.00
N LEU A 262 -15.31 -12.84 -2.21
CA LEU A 262 -15.48 -13.48 -0.91
C LEU A 262 -15.55 -12.38 0.15
N LEU A 263 -16.69 -12.22 0.80
CA LEU A 263 -16.95 -11.20 1.80
C LEU A 263 -16.80 -11.79 3.21
N PHE A 264 -16.05 -11.11 4.06
CA PHE A 264 -15.87 -11.38 5.47
C PHE A 264 -16.70 -10.39 6.28
N THR A 265 -17.55 -10.90 7.17
CA THR A 265 -18.37 -10.08 8.04
C THR A 265 -17.55 -9.51 9.20
N GLN A 266 -18.04 -8.42 9.81
CA GLN A 266 -17.46 -7.93 11.06
C GLN A 266 -17.54 -9.03 12.13
N GLY A 267 -16.46 -9.19 12.90
CA GLY A 267 -16.29 -10.27 13.87
C GLY A 267 -15.61 -11.53 13.30
N ASP A 268 -15.47 -11.66 11.97
CA ASP A 268 -14.71 -12.75 11.39
C ASP A 268 -13.20 -12.51 11.54
N ALA A 269 -12.60 -13.24 12.47
CA ALA A 269 -11.16 -13.18 12.78
C ALA A 269 -10.41 -14.45 12.37
N HIS A 270 -11.00 -15.28 11.49
CA HIS A 270 -10.35 -16.50 11.03
C HIS A 270 -9.19 -16.20 10.07
N ARG A 271 -8.26 -17.15 9.98
CA ARG A 271 -7.30 -17.21 8.89
C ARG A 271 -7.92 -17.98 7.73
N TYR A 272 -8.00 -17.31 6.59
CA TYR A 272 -8.49 -17.88 5.35
C TYR A 272 -7.39 -18.00 4.33
N ALA A 273 -7.62 -18.90 3.39
CA ALA A 273 -6.86 -18.89 2.19
C ALA A 273 -7.61 -19.46 0.99
N LEU A 274 -7.19 -19.04 -0.18
CA LEU A 274 -7.88 -19.26 -1.43
C LEU A 274 -6.97 -20.01 -2.40
N GLU A 275 -7.47 -21.08 -3.01
CA GLU A 275 -6.78 -21.88 -4.02
C GLU A 275 -7.72 -22.11 -5.20
N ASP A 276 -7.18 -22.10 -6.42
CA ASP A 276 -7.96 -22.44 -7.60
C ASP A 276 -7.91 -23.95 -7.93
N ARG A 277 -8.68 -24.37 -8.93
CA ARG A 277 -8.68 -25.76 -9.42
C ARG A 277 -7.34 -26.27 -9.96
N ARG A 278 -6.40 -25.38 -10.28
CA ARG A 278 -5.05 -25.72 -10.75
C ARG A 278 -4.12 -26.01 -9.56
N GLY A 279 -4.57 -25.73 -8.34
CA GLY A 279 -3.76 -25.82 -7.13
C GLY A 279 -2.92 -24.57 -6.87
N VAL A 280 -3.18 -23.46 -7.59
CA VAL A 280 -2.48 -22.19 -7.35
C VAL A 280 -3.10 -21.51 -6.14
N ARG A 281 -2.27 -21.25 -5.12
CA ARG A 281 -2.66 -20.49 -3.93
C ARG A 281 -2.82 -19.01 -4.28
N LEU A 282 -4.04 -18.51 -4.37
CA LEU A 282 -4.35 -17.17 -4.85
C LEU A 282 -4.12 -16.09 -3.78
N ALA A 283 -4.52 -16.37 -2.53
CA ALA A 283 -4.40 -15.44 -1.42
C ALA A 283 -4.43 -16.15 -0.07
N ASP A 284 -3.72 -15.61 0.92
CA ASP A 284 -3.86 -15.93 2.34
C ASP A 284 -4.17 -14.62 3.10
N VAL A 285 -5.12 -14.67 4.02
CA VAL A 285 -5.47 -13.51 4.86
C VAL A 285 -5.77 -13.94 6.28
N ARG A 286 -5.37 -13.12 7.25
CA ARG A 286 -5.86 -13.22 8.64
C ARG A 286 -6.32 -11.85 9.06
N ARG A 287 -7.63 -11.70 9.27
CA ARG A 287 -8.26 -10.42 9.61
C ARG A 287 -8.43 -10.34 11.12
N SER A 288 -8.48 -9.12 11.67
CA SER A 288 -8.76 -8.93 13.10
C SER A 288 -10.26 -9.04 13.44
N GLY A 289 -11.12 -8.93 12.43
CA GLY A 289 -12.58 -8.90 12.61
C GLY A 289 -13.13 -7.55 13.09
N GLU A 290 -12.27 -6.54 13.31
CA GLU A 290 -12.71 -5.18 13.71
C GLU A 290 -13.69 -4.56 12.72
N GLN A 291 -13.54 -4.90 11.44
CA GLN A 291 -14.32 -4.38 10.32
C GLN A 291 -14.59 -5.47 9.26
N PRO A 292 -15.63 -5.31 8.42
CA PRO A 292 -15.86 -6.17 7.25
C PRO A 292 -14.67 -6.13 6.29
N GLY A 293 -14.66 -6.94 5.25
CA GLY A 293 -13.65 -6.86 4.18
C GLY A 293 -13.84 -7.95 3.15
N TYR A 294 -13.01 -7.98 2.12
CA TYR A 294 -13.25 -8.90 1.00
C TYR A 294 -11.95 -9.41 0.37
N LEU A 295 -12.11 -10.43 -0.48
CA LEU A 295 -11.14 -10.81 -1.49
C LEU A 295 -11.83 -10.93 -2.85
N ARG A 296 -11.22 -10.36 -3.88
CA ARG A 296 -11.62 -10.59 -5.27
C ARG A 296 -11.31 -12.02 -5.69
N LEU A 297 -12.27 -12.62 -6.38
CA LEU A 297 -12.23 -14.00 -6.81
C LEU A 297 -12.17 -14.07 -8.33
N PRO A 298 -11.23 -14.82 -8.91
CA PRO A 298 -11.24 -15.06 -10.35
C PRO A 298 -12.47 -15.91 -10.74
N PRO A 299 -12.79 -16.00 -12.04
CA PRO A 299 -13.76 -16.95 -12.53
C PRO A 299 -13.33 -18.40 -12.24
N GLY A 300 -14.31 -19.31 -12.18
CA GLY A 300 -14.06 -20.74 -12.00
C GLY A 300 -14.24 -21.26 -10.57
N GLU A 301 -14.03 -22.56 -10.41
CA GLU A 301 -14.15 -23.23 -9.11
C GLU A 301 -12.96 -22.89 -8.21
N LEU A 302 -13.27 -22.57 -6.95
CA LEU A 302 -12.29 -22.17 -5.93
C LEU A 302 -12.46 -22.99 -4.66
N PHE A 303 -11.35 -23.18 -3.96
CA PHE A 303 -11.27 -23.85 -2.68
C PHE A 303 -10.87 -22.83 -1.61
N VAL A 304 -11.68 -22.73 -0.57
CA VAL A 304 -11.43 -21.84 0.57
C VAL A 304 -11.02 -22.68 1.75
N TYR A 305 -9.89 -22.37 2.33
CA TYR A 305 -9.40 -23.03 3.51
C TYR A 305 -9.53 -22.12 4.72
N ARG A 306 -9.90 -22.70 5.87
CA ARG A 306 -10.00 -21.99 7.13
C ARG A 306 -9.33 -22.79 8.24
N ASP A 307 -8.59 -22.11 9.10
CA ASP A 307 -8.05 -22.75 10.31
C ASP A 307 -9.16 -22.95 11.35
N PRO A 308 -9.17 -24.09 12.08
CA PRO A 308 -10.15 -24.32 13.12
C PRO A 308 -10.00 -23.30 14.26
N PRO A 309 -11.07 -23.02 15.03
CA PRO A 309 -11.02 -22.12 16.17
C PRO A 309 -9.94 -22.53 17.18
N ALA A 310 -9.27 -21.55 17.79
CA ALA A 310 -8.25 -21.80 18.81
C ALA A 310 -8.88 -22.52 20.03
N GLY A 311 -8.46 -23.76 20.28
CA GLY A 311 -8.98 -24.60 21.37
C GLY A 311 -9.17 -26.06 21.00
N ASP A 312 -9.39 -26.35 19.71
CA ASP A 312 -9.38 -27.72 19.21
C ASP A 312 -7.94 -28.18 18.95
N ALA A 313 -7.52 -29.22 19.67
CA ALA A 313 -6.16 -29.79 19.67
C ALA A 313 -5.77 -30.51 18.35
N GLY A 314 -6.07 -29.91 17.20
CA GLY A 314 -5.78 -30.42 15.87
C GLY A 314 -4.71 -29.61 15.16
N ALA A 315 -3.48 -29.59 15.68
CA ALA A 315 -2.34 -29.08 14.92
C ALA A 315 -2.27 -29.80 13.56
N GLY A 316 -2.53 -29.07 12.48
CA GLY A 316 -2.55 -29.61 11.11
C GLY A 316 -3.92 -30.02 10.55
N ARG A 317 -5.04 -29.74 11.22
CA ARG A 317 -6.38 -29.85 10.62
C ARG A 317 -6.75 -28.54 9.94
N GLN A 318 -7.18 -28.62 8.68
CA GLN A 318 -7.67 -27.48 7.93
C GLN A 318 -9.10 -27.78 7.49
N LEU A 319 -9.96 -26.77 7.52
CA LEU A 319 -11.30 -26.86 6.98
C LEU A 319 -11.28 -26.42 5.52
N GLU A 320 -11.92 -27.18 4.63
CA GLU A 320 -12.06 -26.87 3.21
C GLU A 320 -13.53 -26.59 2.89
N GLY A 321 -13.81 -25.42 2.32
CA GLY A 321 -15.05 -25.04 1.67
C GLY A 321 -14.82 -24.88 0.17
N ARG A 322 -15.90 -24.91 -0.61
CA ARG A 322 -15.84 -24.78 -2.07
C ARG A 322 -16.74 -23.64 -2.53
N ILE A 323 -16.26 -22.91 -3.53
CA ILE A 323 -17.04 -21.91 -4.26
C ILE A 323 -17.19 -22.40 -5.70
N ALA A 324 -18.41 -22.76 -6.09
CA ALA A 324 -18.67 -23.27 -7.43
C ALA A 324 -18.47 -22.17 -8.49
N ALA A 325 -18.06 -22.56 -9.70
CA ALA A 325 -17.76 -21.62 -10.79
C ALA A 325 -18.94 -20.69 -11.15
N GLY A 326 -20.17 -21.19 -11.04
CA GLY A 326 -21.40 -20.42 -11.30
C GLY A 326 -22.09 -19.87 -10.04
N GLN A 327 -21.43 -19.93 -8.87
CA GLN A 327 -21.99 -19.35 -7.64
C GLN A 327 -22.05 -17.83 -7.77
N GLY A 328 -23.05 -17.23 -7.12
CA GLY A 328 -23.33 -15.79 -7.18
C GLY A 328 -22.11 -14.91 -6.90
N ARG A 329 -22.16 -13.66 -7.38
CA ARG A 329 -21.05 -12.70 -7.31
C ARG A 329 -20.55 -12.47 -5.89
N VAL A 330 -21.46 -12.35 -4.93
CA VAL A 330 -21.11 -12.13 -3.53
C VAL A 330 -21.23 -13.43 -2.76
N ILE A 331 -20.13 -13.89 -2.19
CA ILE A 331 -20.07 -15.10 -1.36
C ILE A 331 -19.68 -14.70 0.06
N LEU A 332 -20.56 -14.93 1.03
CA LEU A 332 -20.25 -14.73 2.44
C LEU A 332 -19.39 -15.88 2.95
N ALA A 333 -18.22 -15.58 3.51
CA ALA A 333 -17.29 -16.59 4.02
C ALA A 333 -17.92 -17.47 5.12
N GLN A 334 -18.76 -16.88 5.95
CA GLN A 334 -19.52 -17.56 7.01
C GLN A 334 -20.56 -18.56 6.50
N ASP A 335 -21.06 -18.38 5.27
CA ASP A 335 -22.10 -19.23 4.68
C ASP A 335 -21.50 -20.45 3.95
N LEU A 336 -20.17 -20.51 3.85
CA LEU A 336 -19.49 -21.65 3.22
C LEU A 336 -19.59 -22.90 4.10
N HIS A 337 -19.98 -24.00 3.47
CA HIS A 337 -19.97 -25.32 4.10
C HIS A 337 -18.55 -25.87 4.11
N PHE A 338 -17.96 -25.91 5.30
CA PHE A 338 -16.62 -26.41 5.54
C PHE A 338 -16.61 -27.89 5.93
N GLN A 339 -15.67 -28.65 5.38
CA GLN A 339 -15.40 -30.05 5.72
C GLN A 339 -13.94 -30.20 6.19
N GLU A 340 -13.69 -31.09 7.15
CA GLU A 340 -12.31 -31.37 7.56
C GLU A 340 -11.52 -31.99 6.39
N THR A 341 -10.34 -31.44 6.12
CA THR A 341 -9.38 -32.01 5.17
C THR A 341 -8.06 -32.31 5.88
N SER A 342 -7.52 -33.51 5.62
CA SER A 342 -6.22 -33.93 6.13
C SER A 342 -5.12 -33.57 5.12
N ARG A 343 -4.66 -32.32 5.11
CA ARG A 343 -3.45 -31.90 4.37
C ARG A 343 -2.27 -31.78 5.34
N ALA A 344 -1.48 -32.85 5.45
CA ALA A 344 -0.30 -32.86 6.31
C ALA A 344 0.77 -31.82 5.89
N ALA A 345 1.46 -31.24 6.86
CA ALA A 345 2.69 -30.47 6.62
C ALA A 345 3.82 -31.40 6.18
N ARG A 346 4.62 -30.96 5.21
CA ARG A 346 5.76 -31.71 4.67
C ARG A 346 7.06 -31.06 5.18
N GLY A 347 7.39 -31.33 6.44
CA GLY A 347 8.67 -30.93 7.05
C GLY A 347 8.60 -29.69 7.94
N ALA A 348 9.69 -29.45 8.68
CA ALA A 348 9.74 -28.45 9.75
C ALA A 348 9.75 -26.99 9.25
N LEU A 349 10.40 -26.70 8.11
CA LEU A 349 10.41 -25.36 7.52
C LEU A 349 9.05 -24.98 6.95
N ASP A 350 8.40 -25.92 6.25
CA ASP A 350 7.01 -25.80 5.79
C ASP A 350 6.04 -25.57 6.96
N GLN A 351 6.27 -26.20 8.10
CA GLN A 351 5.49 -25.94 9.31
C GLN A 351 5.79 -24.56 9.93
N ALA A 352 7.05 -24.13 10.01
CA ALA A 352 7.41 -22.82 10.56
C ALA A 352 6.83 -21.66 9.73
N PHE A 353 6.85 -21.76 8.40
CA PHE A 353 6.19 -20.76 7.55
C PHE A 353 4.66 -20.83 7.64
N ARG A 354 4.08 -22.04 7.74
CA ARG A 354 2.63 -22.16 8.01
C ARG A 354 2.23 -21.50 9.32
N ASP A 355 2.99 -21.73 10.39
CA ASP A 355 2.66 -21.25 11.72
C ASP A 355 2.96 -19.75 11.87
N GLY A 356 3.97 -19.24 11.15
CA GLY A 356 4.43 -17.85 11.26
C GLY A 356 3.83 -16.87 10.26
N LEU A 357 3.66 -17.26 8.99
CA LEU A 357 3.06 -16.39 7.97
C LEU A 357 1.56 -16.23 8.25
N PHE A 358 1.07 -15.00 8.15
CA PHE A 358 -0.31 -14.63 8.44
C PHE A 358 -0.77 -15.07 9.85
N ALA A 359 0.16 -15.17 10.81
CA ALA A 359 -0.16 -15.49 12.19
C ALA A 359 -0.70 -14.29 12.98
N VAL A 360 -0.34 -13.07 12.58
CA VAL A 360 -0.84 -11.85 13.22
C VAL A 360 -2.05 -11.34 12.43
N PRO A 361 -3.18 -11.06 13.09
CA PRO A 361 -4.34 -10.51 12.41
C PRO A 361 -4.06 -9.08 11.92
N TYR A 362 -4.50 -8.79 10.70
CA TYR A 362 -4.47 -7.47 10.09
C TYR A 362 -5.82 -6.76 10.26
N GLY A 363 -5.78 -5.47 10.59
CA GLY A 363 -6.94 -4.62 10.83
C GLY A 363 -6.54 -3.22 11.25
N VAL A 364 -7.51 -2.36 11.58
CA VAL A 364 -7.31 -0.94 11.89
C VAL A 364 -6.26 -0.73 12.99
N GLY A 365 -6.31 -1.53 14.06
CA GLY A 365 -5.34 -1.46 15.15
C GLY A 365 -3.89 -1.68 14.68
N TYR A 366 -3.64 -2.75 13.90
CA TYR A 366 -2.30 -3.04 13.37
C TYR A 366 -1.86 -1.95 12.39
N TYR A 367 -2.75 -1.57 11.47
CA TYR A 367 -2.51 -0.55 10.46
C TYR A 367 -2.10 0.79 11.09
N SER A 368 -2.84 1.25 12.09
CA SER A 368 -2.56 2.50 12.81
C SER A 368 -1.20 2.46 13.51
N GLY A 369 -0.83 1.30 14.09
CA GLY A 369 0.49 1.10 14.68
C GLY A 369 1.61 1.12 13.64
N TYR A 370 1.38 0.53 12.48
CA TYR A 370 2.35 0.49 11.38
C TYR A 370 2.61 1.90 10.83
N THR A 371 1.56 2.62 10.41
CA THR A 371 1.70 3.97 9.83
C THR A 371 2.25 4.97 10.84
N GLY A 372 1.85 4.87 12.12
CA GLY A 372 2.44 5.68 13.20
C GLY A 372 3.96 5.47 13.36
N ARG A 373 4.45 4.25 13.09
CA ARG A 373 5.88 3.88 13.20
C ARG A 373 6.68 4.27 11.97
N THR A 374 6.16 3.96 10.77
CA THR A 374 6.83 4.17 9.47
C THR A 374 6.71 5.60 8.96
N GLY A 375 5.71 6.34 9.42
CA GLY A 375 5.46 7.72 9.03
C GLY A 375 4.78 7.91 7.69
N LEU A 376 4.26 6.83 7.09
CA LEU A 376 3.40 6.91 5.90
C LEU A 376 2.08 7.62 6.23
N LEU A 377 1.56 8.37 5.26
CA LEU A 377 0.24 8.97 5.35
C LEU A 377 -0.83 7.88 5.53
N PRO A 378 -1.64 7.93 6.60
CA PRO A 378 -2.74 6.98 6.76
C PRO A 378 -3.82 7.22 5.71
N VAL A 379 -4.46 6.14 5.25
CA VAL A 379 -5.62 6.15 4.35
C VAL A 379 -6.71 7.05 4.92
N GLN A 380 -7.48 7.66 4.03
CA GLN A 380 -8.66 8.37 4.47
C GLN A 380 -9.60 7.35 5.14
N GLN A 381 -10.26 7.73 6.23
CA GLN A 381 -11.30 6.88 6.81
C GLN A 381 -12.59 7.15 6.01
N PRO A 382 -13.02 6.26 5.10
CA PRO A 382 -14.37 6.32 4.58
C PRO A 382 -15.31 5.87 5.71
N GLY A 383 -16.59 6.28 5.65
CA GLY A 383 -17.59 5.38 6.22
C GLY A 383 -17.52 4.13 5.36
N TRP A 384 -17.28 2.94 5.92
CA TRP A 384 -17.24 1.68 5.17
C TRP A 384 -18.44 1.61 4.21
N ASP A 385 -18.23 1.94 2.93
CA ASP A 385 -19.28 2.16 1.92
C ASP A 385 -19.08 1.17 0.75
N VAL A 386 -18.62 -0.06 1.04
CA VAL A 386 -18.72 -1.16 0.07
C VAL A 386 -20.20 -1.48 -0.11
N LYS A 387 -20.82 -0.88 -1.13
CA LYS A 387 -22.20 -1.17 -1.51
C LYS A 387 -22.24 -2.54 -2.18
N VAL A 388 -22.57 -3.55 -1.39
CA VAL A 388 -22.69 -4.94 -1.85
C VAL A 388 -24.12 -5.17 -2.35
N TRP A 389 -24.24 -5.49 -3.64
CA TRP A 389 -25.52 -5.76 -4.30
C TRP A 389 -25.67 -7.26 -4.56
N ARG A 390 -26.87 -7.80 -4.35
CA ARG A 390 -27.26 -9.17 -4.73
C ARG A 390 -28.43 -9.08 -5.68
N GLU A 391 -28.41 -9.90 -6.69
CA GLU A 391 -29.55 -10.05 -7.58
C GLU A 391 -30.59 -10.97 -6.92
N GLU A 392 -31.76 -10.43 -6.58
CA GLU A 392 -32.93 -11.20 -6.12
C GLU A 392 -34.07 -10.97 -7.11
N GLY A 393 -34.51 -12.04 -7.79
CA GLY A 393 -35.65 -11.96 -8.72
C GLY A 393 -35.41 -11.13 -10.00
N GLY A 394 -34.16 -10.85 -10.36
CA GLY A 394 -33.79 -9.98 -11.49
C GLY A 394 -33.67 -8.50 -11.13
N GLU A 395 -33.77 -8.16 -9.84
CA GLU A 395 -33.57 -6.82 -9.31
C GLU A 395 -32.34 -6.80 -8.39
N LEU A 396 -31.51 -5.75 -8.48
CA LEU A 396 -30.35 -5.58 -7.61
C LEU A 396 -30.82 -5.07 -6.24
N VAL A 397 -30.75 -5.93 -5.23
CA VAL A 397 -31.07 -5.64 -3.84
C VAL A 397 -29.77 -5.41 -3.06
N GLU A 398 -29.68 -4.31 -2.32
CA GLU A 398 -28.56 -3.99 -1.43
C GLU A 398 -28.54 -4.97 -0.24
N VAL A 399 -27.43 -5.68 -0.02
CA VAL A 399 -27.35 -6.81 0.94
C VAL A 399 -26.71 -6.46 2.27
N THR A 400 -26.03 -5.31 2.39
CA THR A 400 -25.63 -4.82 3.71
C THR A 400 -25.46 -3.30 3.72
N ASP A 401 -25.95 -2.70 4.80
CA ASP A 401 -25.58 -1.38 5.27
C ASP A 401 -24.53 -1.60 6.37
N ALA A 402 -23.28 -1.19 6.16
CA ALA A 402 -22.28 -1.17 7.23
C ALA A 402 -22.44 0.05 8.16
N ARG A 403 -23.62 0.67 8.20
CA ARG A 403 -24.06 1.61 9.25
C ARG A 403 -25.02 0.91 10.21
N SER A 404 -24.52 0.03 11.06
CA SER A 404 -25.25 -0.25 12.30
C SER A 404 -24.33 -0.39 13.49
N ASN A 405 -23.93 0.77 14.03
CA ASN A 405 -23.95 1.13 15.46
C ASN A 405 -22.84 2.11 15.89
N LEU A 406 -22.55 3.13 15.08
CA LEU A 406 -21.97 4.37 15.59
C LEU A 406 -22.87 5.54 15.17
N GLN A 407 -23.59 6.08 16.17
CA GLN A 407 -24.42 7.31 16.17
C GLN A 407 -25.93 7.12 16.05
N ALA A 408 -26.54 6.69 17.17
CA ALA A 408 -27.79 7.32 17.60
C ALA A 408 -27.43 8.61 18.38
N ALA A 409 -27.38 9.74 17.70
CA ALA A 409 -27.50 11.07 18.29
C ALA A 409 -28.28 11.94 17.28
N PRO A 410 -29.28 12.74 17.72
CA PRO A 410 -30.25 13.35 16.82
C PRO A 410 -29.64 14.49 16.00
N GLU A 411 -29.80 14.43 14.69
CA GLU A 411 -29.49 15.54 13.78
C GLU A 411 -30.43 16.72 14.05
N GLY A 412 -29.87 17.89 14.33
CA GLY A 412 -30.56 19.17 14.16
C GLY A 412 -30.64 19.53 12.67
N PRO A 413 -31.67 20.28 12.23
CA PRO A 413 -31.93 20.48 10.82
C PRO A 413 -30.81 21.28 10.13
N ALA A 414 -30.43 20.83 8.94
CA ALA A 414 -29.52 21.52 8.03
C ALA A 414 -30.04 22.93 7.68
N PRO A 415 -29.15 23.94 7.54
CA PRO A 415 -29.58 25.25 7.06
C PRO A 415 -29.91 25.18 5.57
N ALA A 416 -31.10 25.68 5.24
CA ALA A 416 -31.62 25.77 3.90
C ALA A 416 -30.86 26.80 3.05
N ASP A 417 -30.71 26.47 1.77
CA ASP A 417 -30.34 27.39 0.69
C ASP A 417 -31.27 28.61 0.68
N GLN A 418 -30.70 29.80 0.79
CA GLN A 418 -31.38 31.05 0.44
C GLN A 418 -30.43 31.95 -0.33
N CYS A 419 -30.60 31.95 -1.64
CA CYS A 419 -30.24 33.08 -2.49
C CYS A 419 -31.22 34.23 -2.19
N TYR A 420 -30.70 35.42 -1.89
CA TYR A 420 -31.44 36.67 -1.93
C TYR A 420 -30.53 37.77 -2.48
N GLY A 421 -30.95 38.39 -3.60
CA GLY A 421 -30.65 39.79 -3.89
C GLY A 421 -29.64 40.08 -4.99
N ASP A 422 -30.17 40.39 -6.17
CA ASP A 422 -29.71 41.28 -7.25
C ASP A 422 -28.23 41.24 -7.68
N GLY A 423 -28.00 40.59 -8.82
CA GLY A 423 -26.77 40.70 -9.59
C GLY A 423 -26.50 39.54 -10.55
N CYS A 424 -27.54 38.96 -11.15
CA CYS A 424 -27.38 38.13 -12.34
C CYS A 424 -27.69 39.01 -13.55
N ASP A 425 -26.64 39.49 -14.22
CA ASP A 425 -26.57 39.74 -15.66
C ASP A 425 -25.18 40.29 -15.96
N GLU A 426 -24.36 39.53 -16.67
CA GLU A 426 -23.75 40.00 -17.92
C GLU A 426 -22.91 38.89 -18.58
N ALA A 427 -23.43 38.46 -19.73
CA ALA A 427 -22.76 38.07 -20.97
C ALA A 427 -21.52 37.16 -20.91
N LEU A 428 -21.76 35.91 -21.34
CA LEU A 428 -20.84 35.16 -22.18
C LEU A 428 -20.62 35.95 -23.48
N GLU A 429 -19.41 36.44 -23.71
CA GLU A 429 -18.96 36.84 -25.04
C GLU A 429 -17.81 35.96 -25.53
N ASP A 430 -18.07 35.47 -26.73
CA ASP A 430 -17.36 34.54 -27.58
C ASP A 430 -16.34 35.32 -28.40
N TRP A 431 -15.05 34.99 -28.34
CA TRP A 431 -14.02 35.58 -29.21
C TRP A 431 -13.14 34.47 -29.77
N ASP A 432 -13.51 34.05 -30.98
CA ASP A 432 -12.62 33.46 -31.97
C ASP A 432 -11.71 34.54 -32.59
N ASP A 433 -10.67 34.02 -33.26
CA ASP A 433 -9.82 34.63 -34.29
C ASP A 433 -8.47 35.27 -33.92
N ASP A 434 -7.45 34.58 -34.43
CA ASP A 434 -6.38 35.04 -35.31
C ASP A 434 -4.91 35.09 -34.83
N GLU A 435 -4.09 34.48 -35.69
CA GLU A 435 -2.64 34.49 -35.75
C GLU A 435 -2.06 35.90 -35.79
N GLU A 436 -0.99 36.18 -35.04
CA GLU A 436 0.20 36.89 -35.57
C GLU A 436 1.36 36.95 -34.55
N TRP A 437 2.57 37.06 -35.10
CA TRP A 437 3.86 37.02 -34.44
C TRP A 437 4.24 38.31 -33.68
N GLU A 438 5.05 38.12 -32.63
CA GLU A 438 5.99 39.07 -31.99
C GLU A 438 5.45 40.37 -31.33
N ASP A 439 5.53 40.44 -29.99
CA ASP A 439 6.25 41.52 -29.30
C ASP A 439 6.50 41.21 -27.80
N TRP A 440 7.76 41.31 -27.38
CA TRP A 440 8.21 41.07 -26.00
C TRP A 440 7.88 42.27 -25.10
N VAL A 441 6.66 42.29 -24.54
CA VAL A 441 6.28 43.24 -23.48
C VAL A 441 6.24 42.51 -22.13
N TRP A 442 7.10 42.92 -21.20
CA TRP A 442 7.08 42.48 -19.79
C TRP A 442 5.70 42.77 -19.18
N ARG A 443 4.86 41.74 -19.05
CA ARG A 443 3.63 41.79 -18.25
C ARG A 443 3.95 41.34 -16.82
N PRO A 444 3.49 42.03 -15.77
CA PRO A 444 3.68 41.56 -14.39
C PRO A 444 3.03 40.18 -14.24
N GLU A 445 3.80 39.20 -13.75
CA GLU A 445 3.31 37.84 -13.55
C GLU A 445 2.07 37.87 -12.64
N ARG A 446 0.96 37.38 -13.18
CA ARG A 446 -0.24 37.11 -12.39
C ARG A 446 -0.09 35.71 -11.82
N PHE A 447 -0.25 35.58 -10.50
CA PHE A 447 -0.17 34.32 -9.78
C PHE A 447 -1.56 33.85 -9.37
N TRP A 448 -1.75 32.53 -9.32
CA TRP A 448 -2.93 31.91 -8.71
C TRP A 448 -2.46 30.78 -7.78
N GLY A 449 -3.27 30.38 -6.81
CA GLY A 449 -2.81 29.44 -5.79
C GLY A 449 -3.93 28.82 -4.98
N ALA A 450 -3.56 27.85 -4.16
CA ALA A 450 -4.44 27.18 -3.22
C ALA A 450 -3.91 27.36 -1.79
N LEU A 451 -4.82 27.60 -0.85
CA LEU A 451 -4.55 27.64 0.58
C LEU A 451 -5.47 26.62 1.25
N SER A 452 -4.89 25.61 1.90
CA SER A 452 -5.62 24.63 2.69
C SER A 452 -5.36 24.85 4.17
N VAL A 453 -6.43 24.88 4.96
CA VAL A 453 -6.36 25.01 6.41
C VAL A 453 -7.11 23.84 7.04
N GLY A 454 -6.40 23.04 7.83
CA GLY A 454 -6.93 21.91 8.59
C GLY A 454 -6.83 22.16 10.09
N VAL A 455 -7.76 21.58 10.85
CA VAL A 455 -7.73 21.58 12.32
C VAL A 455 -7.69 20.14 12.80
N ILE A 456 -6.78 19.83 13.71
CA ILE A 456 -6.67 18.49 14.30
C ILE A 456 -7.60 18.43 15.51
N PHE A 457 -8.50 17.45 15.55
CA PHE A 457 -9.47 17.28 16.64
C PHE A 457 -9.28 15.93 17.34
N ALA A 458 -9.31 15.90 18.67
CA ALA A 458 -9.28 14.65 19.43
C ALA A 458 -10.37 14.67 20.54
N PRO A 459 -11.24 13.65 20.61
CA PRO A 459 -12.33 13.59 21.57
C PRO A 459 -11.90 13.26 23.01
N ALA A 460 -10.64 12.86 23.22
CA ALA A 460 -10.09 12.53 24.53
C ALA A 460 -9.91 13.79 25.41
N ARG A 461 -10.35 13.73 26.67
CA ARG A 461 -10.07 14.77 27.69
C ARG A 461 -8.65 14.58 28.23
N PRO A 462 -7.71 15.50 27.95
CA PRO A 462 -6.34 15.35 28.44
C PRO A 462 -6.26 15.59 29.94
N GLN A 463 -5.21 15.07 30.57
CA GLN A 463 -4.93 15.29 31.98
C GLN A 463 -3.99 16.51 32.11
N GLU A 464 -4.35 17.49 32.93
CA GLU A 464 -3.50 18.66 33.20
C GLU A 464 -2.24 18.28 34.01
N THR A 465 -2.27 17.14 34.70
CA THR A 465 -1.19 16.64 35.53
C THR A 465 -1.07 15.14 35.35
N ILE A 466 0.09 14.69 34.90
CA ILE A 466 0.38 13.26 34.81
C ILE A 466 0.90 12.77 36.15
N ARG A 467 0.27 11.73 36.71
CA ARG A 467 0.75 11.05 37.91
C ARG A 467 1.57 9.83 37.52
N LEU A 468 2.86 9.85 37.89
CA LEU A 468 3.74 8.72 37.64
C LEU A 468 3.51 7.65 38.72
N THR A 469 3.30 6.41 38.31
CA THR A 469 3.14 5.25 39.23
C THR A 469 4.39 4.38 39.26
N ASN A 470 4.41 3.35 40.13
CA ASN A 470 5.49 2.36 40.19
C ASN A 470 5.46 1.34 39.02
N ASP A 471 4.37 1.30 38.25
CA ASP A 471 4.24 0.46 37.06
C ASP A 471 4.81 1.15 35.82
N GLU A 472 5.22 0.37 34.81
CA GLU A 472 5.68 0.91 33.53
C GLU A 472 4.56 1.71 32.87
N GLN A 473 4.78 3.00 32.67
CA GLN A 473 3.81 3.90 32.07
C GLN A 473 4.40 4.50 30.79
N LYS A 474 3.66 4.34 29.70
CA LYS A 474 3.91 5.03 28.45
C LYS A 474 2.93 6.18 28.36
N ILE A 475 3.43 7.40 28.48
CA ILE A 475 2.63 8.61 28.38
C ILE A 475 2.84 9.21 27.00
N THR A 476 1.73 9.45 26.31
CA THR A 476 1.73 10.02 24.96
C THR A 476 1.44 11.51 25.00
N ALA A 477 1.80 12.21 23.93
CA ALA A 477 1.44 13.61 23.75
C ALA A 477 -0.09 13.84 23.67
N ALA A 478 -0.91 12.80 23.53
CA ALA A 478 -2.38 12.91 23.63
C ALA A 478 -2.87 13.07 25.07
N ASP A 479 -2.08 12.60 26.04
CA ASP A 479 -2.40 12.63 27.47
C ASP A 479 -2.17 14.01 28.11
N THR A 480 -1.46 14.91 27.41
CA THR A 480 -1.13 16.27 27.86
C THR A 480 -1.58 17.33 26.84
N GLN A 481 -1.94 18.53 27.31
CA GLN A 481 -2.27 19.66 26.43
C GLN A 481 -1.96 21.01 27.10
N PRO A 482 -1.46 22.02 26.35
CA PRO A 482 -1.23 23.36 26.89
C PRO A 482 -2.47 24.28 26.83
N TRP A 483 -3.52 23.91 26.09
CA TRP A 483 -4.74 24.70 25.87
C TRP A 483 -5.99 23.89 26.24
N GLY A 484 -7.03 24.54 26.76
CA GLY A 484 -8.29 23.87 27.09
C GLY A 484 -9.19 23.68 25.86
N GLY A 485 -9.44 22.43 25.47
CA GLY A 485 -10.41 22.09 24.42
C GLY A 485 -9.94 21.00 23.45
N PRO A 486 -10.82 20.47 22.58
CA PRO A 486 -10.54 19.31 21.72
C PRO A 486 -9.62 19.60 20.53
N VAL A 487 -9.25 20.86 20.29
CA VAL A 487 -8.37 21.29 19.20
C VAL A 487 -6.91 21.00 19.53
N ARG A 488 -6.24 20.19 18.72
CA ARG A 488 -4.90 19.65 18.95
C ARG A 488 -3.80 20.25 18.07
N GLY A 489 -4.18 21.05 17.08
CA GLY A 489 -3.25 21.62 16.12
C GLY A 489 -3.94 22.24 14.91
N PHE A 490 -3.15 22.92 14.10
CA PHE A 490 -3.55 23.53 12.84
C PHE A 490 -2.54 23.14 11.77
N ASP A 491 -3.05 22.77 10.61
CA ASP A 491 -2.26 22.52 9.42
C ASP A 491 -2.59 23.59 8.40
N ILE A 492 -1.58 24.28 7.88
CA ILE A 492 -1.73 25.29 6.85
C ILE A 492 -0.76 24.91 5.74
N ALA A 493 -1.28 24.61 4.56
CA ALA A 493 -0.44 24.42 3.38
C ALA A 493 -0.86 25.41 2.29
N TRP A 494 0.12 25.91 1.54
CA TRP A 494 -0.13 26.83 0.45
C TRP A 494 0.75 26.52 -0.76
N GLN A 495 0.16 26.70 -1.93
CA GLN A 495 0.82 26.51 -3.22
C GLN A 495 0.51 27.69 -4.13
N THR A 496 1.51 28.17 -4.87
CA THR A 496 1.34 29.26 -5.85
C THR A 496 1.86 28.84 -7.21
N PHE A 497 1.14 29.23 -8.25
CA PHE A 497 1.37 28.89 -9.66
C PHE A 497 1.43 30.16 -10.50
N SER A 498 2.25 30.14 -11.56
CA SER A 498 2.28 31.20 -12.57
C SER A 498 1.34 30.84 -13.73
N ILE A 499 0.62 31.80 -14.30
CA ILE A 499 -0.37 31.54 -15.37
C ILE A 499 0.27 30.90 -16.63
N HIS A 500 1.56 31.16 -16.87
CA HIS A 500 2.31 30.56 -17.98
C HIS A 500 2.81 29.14 -17.67
N ARG A 501 2.72 28.68 -16.41
CA ARG A 501 3.19 27.37 -15.96
C ARG A 501 2.16 26.73 -15.03
N LYS A 502 1.09 26.21 -15.62
CA LYS A 502 -0.01 25.55 -14.90
C LYS A 502 0.34 24.17 -14.33
N LYS A 503 1.50 23.60 -14.69
CA LYS A 503 1.86 22.20 -14.38
C LYS A 503 2.66 21.99 -13.09
N TYR A 504 3.31 23.04 -12.55
CA TYR A 504 4.15 22.96 -11.34
C TYR A 504 4.02 24.23 -10.48
N PRO A 505 3.95 24.12 -9.14
CA PRO A 505 3.94 25.28 -8.26
C PRO A 505 5.33 25.94 -8.18
N VAL A 506 5.35 27.27 -8.20
CA VAL A 506 6.58 28.09 -8.05
C VAL A 506 7.01 28.14 -6.58
N PHE A 507 6.03 28.17 -5.67
CA PHE A 507 6.25 28.13 -4.23
C PHE A 507 5.26 27.15 -3.60
N VAL A 508 5.80 26.24 -2.78
CA VAL A 508 5.02 25.36 -1.91
C VAL A 508 5.50 25.56 -0.49
N GLY A 509 4.59 25.85 0.43
CA GLY A 509 4.89 25.96 1.85
C GLY A 509 3.86 25.24 2.69
N TYR A 510 4.28 24.83 3.87
CA TYR A 510 3.40 24.32 4.90
C TYR A 510 3.86 24.77 6.28
N PHE A 511 2.88 24.90 7.16
CA PHE A 511 3.02 25.15 8.57
C PHE A 511 2.13 24.16 9.30
N HIS A 512 2.76 23.27 10.06
CA HIS A 512 2.06 22.33 10.91
C HIS A 512 2.36 22.65 12.37
N SER A 513 1.31 22.88 13.13
CA SER A 513 1.34 23.03 14.57
C SER A 513 0.47 21.95 15.17
N GLY A 514 0.96 21.22 16.17
CA GLY A 514 0.13 20.24 16.88
C GLY A 514 0.87 19.00 17.34
N TYR A 515 0.29 18.32 18.32
CA TYR A 515 0.89 17.18 19.01
C TYR A 515 0.55 15.87 18.30
N THR A 516 1.29 15.52 17.24
CA THR A 516 1.09 14.24 16.52
C THR A 516 2.14 13.18 16.88
N ARG A 517 3.23 13.54 17.57
CA ARG A 517 4.29 12.61 18.00
C ARG A 517 4.97 13.04 19.29
N GLY A 518 5.21 12.06 20.17
CA GLY A 518 5.95 12.19 21.42
C GLY A 518 5.44 11.17 22.44
N ALA A 519 6.29 10.26 22.90
CA ALA A 519 5.98 9.38 24.02
C ALA A 519 7.18 9.36 24.96
N ALA A 520 6.92 9.50 26.26
CA ALA A 520 7.91 9.27 27.30
C ALA A 520 7.55 7.95 27.99
N SER A 521 8.50 7.02 28.01
CA SER A 521 8.39 5.79 28.77
C SER A 521 9.11 5.96 30.10
N PHE A 522 8.40 5.68 31.19
CA PHE A 522 8.97 5.69 32.53
C PHE A 522 9.15 4.24 32.99
N SER A 523 10.41 3.85 33.19
CA SER A 523 10.77 2.49 33.64
C SER A 523 10.58 2.34 35.16
N PRO A 524 10.23 1.13 35.65
CA PRO A 524 10.11 0.86 37.09
C PRO A 524 11.40 1.11 37.86
N ARG A 525 11.27 1.43 39.14
CA ARG A 525 12.41 1.47 40.08
C ARG A 525 13.04 0.07 40.15
N GLU A 526 14.31 -0.07 39.77
CA GLU A 526 15.08 -1.27 40.12
C GLU A 526 15.14 -1.36 41.65
N LEU A 527 14.57 -2.42 42.20
CA LEU A 527 14.67 -2.78 43.62
C LEU A 527 16.12 -3.20 43.92
N GLY A 528 17.03 -2.24 44.07
CA GLY A 528 18.42 -2.55 44.38
C GLY A 528 19.42 -1.41 44.24
N GLY A 529 19.24 -0.29 44.94
CA GLY A 529 20.35 0.66 45.13
C GLY A 529 19.94 2.07 45.55
N SER A 530 20.20 2.40 46.81
CA SER A 530 20.40 3.75 47.39
C SER A 530 19.28 4.80 47.30
N PRO A 531 18.75 5.31 48.44
CA PRO A 531 17.66 6.27 48.50
C PRO A 531 18.16 7.72 48.44
N GLU A 532 18.73 8.17 47.32
CA GLU A 532 18.97 9.60 47.10
C GLU A 532 18.90 9.93 45.61
N VAL A 533 17.72 10.34 45.11
CA VAL A 533 17.48 11.47 44.16
C VAL A 533 15.95 11.68 44.04
N GLY A 534 15.48 12.79 44.61
CA GLY A 534 14.35 13.64 44.15
C GLY A 534 12.96 13.05 43.90
N GLU A 535 12.00 13.38 44.77
CA GLU A 535 10.56 13.24 44.49
C GLU A 535 10.11 14.20 43.38
N ALA A 536 9.69 13.65 42.24
CA ALA A 536 8.72 14.27 41.34
C ALA A 536 7.64 13.23 41.03
N THR A 537 6.56 13.21 41.84
CA THR A 537 5.41 12.31 41.64
C THR A 537 4.48 12.76 40.51
N SER A 538 4.72 13.97 39.98
CA SER A 538 4.04 14.54 38.83
C SER A 538 4.98 15.40 38.00
N MET A 539 4.89 15.30 36.67
CA MET A 539 5.64 16.13 35.74
C MET A 539 4.67 17.06 34.99
N THR A 540 4.99 18.36 34.96
CA THR A 540 4.26 19.35 34.15
C THR A 540 5.24 19.92 33.11
N TYR A 541 5.05 19.61 31.83
CA TYR A 541 5.80 20.24 30.74
C TYR A 541 4.85 20.54 29.58
N GLY A 542 5.13 21.63 28.86
CA GLY A 542 4.45 21.99 27.62
C GLY A 542 5.48 22.20 26.52
N ALA A 543 5.43 21.41 25.45
CA ALA A 543 6.31 21.55 24.29
C ALA A 543 5.46 21.58 23.03
N ILE A 544 5.26 22.73 22.38
CA ILE A 544 4.49 22.80 21.13
C ILE A 544 5.47 22.61 19.98
N PRO A 545 5.47 21.47 19.27
CA PRO A 545 6.32 21.33 18.08
C PRO A 545 5.73 22.20 16.96
N LEU A 546 6.60 23.01 16.36
CA LEU A 546 6.28 23.84 15.21
C LEU A 546 7.10 23.31 14.03
N TYR A 547 6.42 22.88 12.97
CA TYR A 547 7.05 22.44 11.74
C TYR A 547 6.76 23.48 10.66
N LEU A 548 7.80 24.19 10.24
CA LEU A 548 7.76 25.11 9.12
C LEU A 548 8.65 24.56 8.02
N GLY A 549 8.09 24.32 6.84
CA GLY A 549 8.83 23.81 5.70
C GLY A 549 8.26 24.33 4.39
N GLY A 550 9.09 24.37 3.36
CA GLY A 550 8.66 24.83 2.04
C GLY A 550 9.81 24.77 1.04
N ASN A 551 9.46 24.73 -0.23
CA ASN A 551 10.39 24.73 -1.34
C ASN A 551 10.09 25.92 -2.25
N LEU A 552 11.15 26.68 -2.56
CA LEU A 552 11.15 27.70 -3.59
C LEU A 552 11.81 27.09 -4.83
N TYR A 553 11.06 26.97 -5.92
CA TYR A 553 11.59 26.44 -7.17
C TYR A 553 12.09 27.61 -8.03
N LEU A 554 13.40 27.83 -8.00
CA LEU A 554 14.09 28.77 -8.90
C LEU A 554 14.43 28.02 -10.19
N PHE A 555 13.76 28.40 -11.28
CA PHE A 555 13.93 27.80 -12.61
C PHE A 555 14.87 28.62 -13.49
#